data_AF-A0A803W0Y1-F1
#
_entry.id   AF-A0A803W0Y1-F1
#
_cell.length_a   1.000
_cell.length_b   1.000
_cell.length_c   1.000
_cell.angle_alpha   90.00
_cell.angle_beta   90.00
_cell.angle_gamma   90.00
#
_symmetry.space_group_name_H-M   'P 1'
#
loop_
_entity.id
_entity.type
_entity.pdbx_description
1 polymer ?
#
loop_
_entity_poly.entity_id
_entity_poly.type
_entity_poly.pdbx_seq_one_letter_code
_entity_poly.pdbx_strand_id
1 'polypeptide(L)'
;MDLLHSNGVLIIQHLQRDYRAYQDFLNFMSHVGDPRNIFSIYFPLWFQLNQVVGTKMIWVAVIGDWFNLIFKWILFGHRPYWWVQETMIYPNQSSPCLEQFPITCETGPGSPSGHAMGSSCVWYVMVTAALSYTVRWKDKSAVTLHRHSCGRSI
;
A
#
# COMPACT_ATOMS: atom_id res chain seq x y z
N MET A 1 -0.87 22.89 -13.27
CA MET A 1 -1.15 21.55 -12.69
C MET A 1 -1.67 20.58 -13.74
N ASP A 2 -2.19 21.07 -14.86
CA ASP A 2 -2.82 20.24 -15.88
C ASP A 2 -1.89 19.27 -16.60
N LEU A 3 -0.60 19.58 -16.71
CA LEU A 3 0.39 18.66 -17.27
C LEU A 3 0.52 17.38 -16.41
N LEU A 4 0.52 17.54 -15.07
CA LEU A 4 0.59 16.42 -14.14
C LEU A 4 -0.66 15.55 -14.24
N HIS A 5 -1.83 16.18 -14.29
CA HIS A 5 -3.11 15.48 -14.41
C HIS A 5 -3.26 14.79 -15.78
N SER A 6 -2.88 15.46 -16.87
CA SER A 6 -2.87 14.89 -18.22
C SER A 6 -1.95 13.68 -18.31
N ASN A 7 -0.72 13.78 -17.79
CA ASN A 7 0.19 12.63 -17.71
C ASN A 7 -0.39 11.49 -16.87
N GLY A 8 -1.05 11.81 -15.75
CA GLY A 8 -1.74 10.82 -14.92
C GLY A 8 -2.84 10.09 -15.68
N VAL A 9 -3.68 10.82 -16.44
CA VAL A 9 -4.72 10.24 -17.30
C VAL A 9 -4.11 9.32 -18.36
N LEU A 10 -3.03 9.74 -19.03
CA LEU A 10 -2.34 8.92 -20.04
C LEU A 10 -1.82 7.61 -19.45
N ILE A 11 -1.22 7.65 -18.25
CA ILE A 11 -0.76 6.44 -17.56
C ILE A 11 -1.92 5.52 -17.24
N ILE A 12 -3.05 6.04 -16.74
CA ILE A 12 -4.24 5.24 -16.44
C ILE A 12 -4.77 4.58 -17.71
N GLN A 13 -4.86 5.31 -18.82
CA GLN A 13 -5.31 4.75 -20.09
C GLN A 13 -4.36 3.66 -20.61
N HIS A 14 -3.05 3.87 -20.50
CA HIS A 14 -2.06 2.86 -20.86
C HIS A 14 -2.23 1.58 -20.01
N LEU A 15 -2.42 1.72 -18.70
CA LEU A 15 -2.67 0.58 -17.81
C LEU A 15 -3.99 -0.14 -18.16
N GLN A 16 -5.08 0.60 -18.34
CA GLN A 16 -6.39 0.03 -18.65
C GLN A 16 -6.42 -0.68 -20.00
N ARG A 17 -5.71 -0.14 -21.01
CA ARG A 17 -5.66 -0.74 -22.35
C ARG A 17 -4.69 -1.92 -22.43
N ASP A 18 -3.45 -1.73 -21.98
CA ASP A 18 -2.35 -2.66 -22.27
C ASP A 18 -2.18 -3.72 -21.17
N TYR A 19 -2.70 -3.49 -19.96
CA TYR A 19 -2.65 -4.42 -18.82
C TYR A 19 -4.01 -4.97 -18.39
N ARG A 20 -5.02 -4.93 -19.27
CA ARG A 20 -6.38 -5.40 -18.96
C ARG A 20 -6.44 -6.84 -18.46
N ALA A 21 -5.57 -7.72 -18.98
CA ALA A 21 -5.48 -9.11 -18.53
C ALA A 21 -5.05 -9.26 -17.06
N TYR A 22 -4.38 -8.27 -16.48
CA TYR A 22 -3.94 -8.26 -15.09
C TYR A 22 -4.87 -7.47 -14.17
N GLN A 23 -6.02 -7.00 -14.67
CA GLN A 23 -6.96 -6.19 -13.91
C GLN A 23 -7.37 -6.85 -12.58
N ASP A 24 -7.73 -8.13 -12.61
CA ASP A 24 -8.17 -8.86 -11.41
C ASP A 24 -7.03 -8.98 -10.39
N PHE A 25 -5.80 -9.22 -10.86
CA PHE A 25 -4.62 -9.25 -10.01
C PHE A 25 -4.33 -7.87 -9.38
N LEU A 26 -4.38 -6.80 -10.16
CA LEU A 26 -4.15 -5.43 -9.65
C LEU A 26 -5.23 -5.00 -8.66
N ASN A 27 -6.49 -5.36 -8.93
CA ASN A 27 -7.60 -5.14 -7.99
C ASN A 27 -7.39 -5.95 -6.71
N PHE A 28 -7.00 -7.22 -6.81
CA PHE A 28 -6.66 -8.04 -5.65
C PHE A 28 -5.54 -7.42 -4.82
N MET A 29 -4.44 -7.01 -5.45
CA MET A 29 -3.32 -6.36 -4.76
C MET A 29 -3.75 -5.05 -4.07
N SER A 30 -4.61 -4.28 -4.72
CA SER A 30 -5.16 -3.03 -4.17
C SER A 30 -6.07 -3.32 -2.96
N HIS A 31 -6.90 -4.37 -3.04
CA HIS A 31 -7.70 -4.84 -1.92
C HIS A 31 -6.84 -5.34 -0.77
N VAL A 32 -5.75 -6.06 -1.03
CA VAL A 32 -4.81 -6.50 0.00
C VAL A 32 -4.19 -5.29 0.72
N GLY A 33 -3.80 -4.25 -0.03
CA GLY A 33 -3.28 -2.98 0.50
C GLY A 33 -4.33 -2.04 1.10
N ASP A 34 -5.58 -2.47 1.24
CA ASP A 34 -6.64 -1.65 1.81
C ASP A 34 -6.38 -1.36 3.29
N PRO A 35 -6.42 -0.07 3.73
CA PRO A 35 -6.24 0.28 5.13
C PRO A 35 -7.19 -0.44 6.10
N ARG A 36 -8.38 -0.88 5.64
CA ARG A 36 -9.29 -1.70 6.45
C ARG A 36 -8.66 -3.01 6.89
N ASN A 37 -7.86 -3.64 6.02
CA ASN A 37 -7.19 -4.90 6.33
C ASN A 37 -6.08 -4.74 7.37
N ILE A 38 -5.51 -3.54 7.52
CA ILE A 38 -4.52 -3.26 8.56
C ILE A 38 -5.10 -3.55 9.94
N PHE A 39 -6.28 -2.99 10.23
CA PHE A 39 -6.91 -3.11 11.53
C PHE A 39 -7.66 -4.43 11.70
N SER A 40 -8.28 -4.95 10.63
CA SER A 40 -9.10 -6.16 10.71
C SER A 40 -8.31 -7.47 10.59
N ILE A 41 -7.18 -7.48 9.87
CA ILE A 41 -6.45 -8.72 9.55
C ILE A 41 -5.02 -8.65 10.10
N TYR A 42 -4.22 -7.68 9.67
CA TYR A 42 -2.80 -7.66 10.01
C TYR A 42 -2.56 -7.44 11.50
N PHE A 43 -3.28 -6.51 12.11
CA PHE A 43 -3.12 -6.19 13.53
C PHE A 43 -3.38 -7.38 14.46
N PRO A 44 -4.55 -8.06 14.39
CA PRO A 44 -4.80 -9.22 15.25
C PRO A 44 -3.74 -10.31 15.08
N LEU A 45 -3.33 -10.60 13.84
CA LEU A 45 -2.32 -11.62 13.55
C LEU A 45 -0.96 -11.30 14.17
N TRP A 46 -0.43 -10.09 13.91
CA TRP A 46 0.88 -9.69 14.43
C TRP A 46 0.88 -9.43 15.92
N PHE A 47 -0.22 -8.94 16.48
CA PHE A 47 -0.33 -8.73 17.93
C PHE A 47 -0.27 -10.06 18.69
N GLN A 48 -0.89 -11.12 18.16
CA GLN A 48 -0.85 -12.45 18.77
C GLN A 48 0.53 -13.10 18.66
N LEU A 49 1.28 -12.82 17.58
CA LEU A 49 2.66 -13.29 17.42
C LEU A 49 3.64 -12.51 18.28
N ASN A 50 3.50 -11.18 18.34
CA ASN A 50 4.29 -10.28 19.16
C ASN A 50 3.58 -8.94 19.38
N GLN A 51 3.18 -8.72 20.63
CA GLN A 51 2.51 -7.50 21.05
C GLN A 51 3.30 -6.22 20.74
N VAL A 52 4.64 -6.26 20.81
CA VAL A 52 5.49 -5.11 20.47
C VAL A 52 5.41 -4.76 18.99
N VAL A 53 5.40 -5.75 18.11
CA VAL A 53 5.25 -5.53 16.65
C VAL A 53 3.84 -5.04 16.35
N GLY A 54 2.81 -5.67 16.92
CA GLY A 54 1.43 -5.23 16.76
C GLY A 54 1.21 -3.80 17.24
N THR A 55 1.78 -3.41 18.38
CA THR A 55 1.67 -2.04 18.92
C THR A 55 2.38 -1.03 18.02
N LYS A 56 3.60 -1.34 17.56
CA LYS A 56 4.32 -0.49 16.58
C LYS A 56 3.52 -0.29 15.30
N MET A 57 2.86 -1.34 14.84
CA MET A 57 2.07 -1.30 13.62
C MET A 57 0.87 -0.35 13.73
N ILE A 58 0.16 -0.35 14.87
CA ILE A 58 -0.92 0.61 15.12
C ILE A 58 -0.38 2.04 15.15
N TRP A 59 0.73 2.30 15.83
CA TRP A 59 1.33 3.64 15.86
C TRP A 59 1.69 4.15 14.47
N VAL A 60 2.33 3.30 13.68
CA VAL A 60 2.74 3.64 12.32
C VAL A 60 1.53 3.85 11.40
N ALA A 61 0.46 3.04 11.55
CA ALA A 61 -0.79 3.23 10.82
C ALA A 61 -1.45 4.58 11.17
N VAL A 62 -1.59 4.89 12.47
CA VAL A 62 -2.21 6.13 12.96
C VAL A 62 -1.43 7.36 12.50
N ILE A 63 -0.11 7.35 12.66
CA ILE A 63 0.75 8.47 12.23
C ILE A 63 0.71 8.61 10.71
N GLY A 64 0.77 7.50 9.97
CA GLY A 64 0.70 7.49 8.51
C GLY A 64 -0.61 8.08 7.98
N ASP A 65 -1.75 7.66 8.54
CA ASP A 65 -3.07 8.18 8.18
C ASP A 65 -3.21 9.66 8.54
N TRP A 66 -2.68 10.08 9.69
CA TRP A 66 -2.69 11.48 10.09
C TRP A 66 -1.91 12.39 9.12
N PHE A 67 -0.71 11.98 8.71
CA PHE A 67 0.03 12.70 7.67
C PHE A 67 -0.66 12.64 6.32
N ASN A 68 -1.23 11.49 5.93
CA ASN A 68 -1.99 11.36 4.69
C ASN A 68 -3.13 12.38 4.65
N LEU A 69 -3.86 12.51 5.76
CA LEU A 69 -4.95 13.47 5.90
C LEU A 69 -4.43 14.91 5.78
N ILE A 70 -3.40 15.29 6.53
CA ILE A 70 -2.81 16.64 6.47
C ILE A 70 -2.38 16.98 5.03
N PHE A 71 -1.68 16.08 4.35
CA PHE A 71 -1.24 16.34 2.98
C PHE A 71 -2.40 16.42 2.00
N LYS A 72 -3.45 15.61 2.19
CA LYS A 72 -4.69 15.72 1.41
C LYS A 72 -5.34 17.09 1.55
N TRP A 73 -5.36 17.65 2.76
CA TRP A 73 -5.87 19.00 3.02
C TRP A 73 -4.98 20.10 2.42
N ILE A 74 -3.67 19.90 2.31
CA ILE A 74 -2.77 20.92 1.75
C ILE A 74 -2.79 20.88 0.22
N LEU A 75 -2.78 19.68 -0.36
CA LEU A 75 -2.56 19.49 -1.80
C LEU A 75 -3.83 19.54 -2.64
N PHE A 76 -5.00 19.31 -2.04
CA PHE A 76 -6.30 19.33 -2.73
C PHE A 76 -6.29 18.61 -4.10
N GLY A 77 -5.61 17.46 -4.18
CA GLY A 77 -5.40 16.78 -5.45
C GLY A 77 -6.70 16.26 -6.05
N HIS A 78 -7.07 16.73 -7.24
CA HIS A 78 -8.23 16.23 -7.98
C HIS A 78 -8.02 14.76 -8.38
N ARG A 79 -9.09 13.97 -8.24
CA ARG A 79 -9.15 12.60 -8.76
C ARG A 79 -9.14 12.65 -10.30
N PRO A 80 -8.39 11.78 -10.99
CA PRO A 80 -8.29 11.81 -12.46
C PRO A 80 -9.65 11.71 -13.18
N TYR A 81 -10.59 10.91 -12.67
CA TYR A 81 -11.92 10.73 -13.25
C TYR A 81 -12.86 11.94 -13.08
N TRP A 82 -12.64 12.78 -12.06
CA TRP A 82 -13.32 14.07 -11.94
C TRP A 82 -12.66 15.13 -12.82
N TRP A 83 -11.33 15.22 -12.72
CA TRP A 83 -10.56 16.22 -13.46
C TRP A 83 -10.77 16.12 -14.99
N VAL A 84 -10.84 14.91 -15.54
CA VAL A 84 -11.04 14.70 -16.98
C VAL A 84 -12.39 15.22 -17.49
N GLN A 85 -13.40 15.33 -16.61
CA GLN A 85 -14.73 15.86 -16.93
C GLN A 85 -14.80 17.38 -16.78
N GLU A 86 -13.96 17.96 -15.92
CA GLU A 86 -13.95 19.40 -15.61
C GLU A 86 -12.94 20.18 -16.47
N THR A 87 -11.95 19.52 -17.06
CA THR A 87 -10.88 20.19 -17.80
C THR A 87 -11.32 20.69 -19.18
N MET A 88 -10.89 21.91 -19.53
CA MET A 88 -11.13 22.54 -20.84
C MET A 88 -10.07 22.15 -21.89
N ILE A 89 -9.22 21.17 -21.60
CA ILE A 89 -8.10 20.74 -22.47
C ILE A 89 -8.57 19.86 -23.63
N TYR A 90 -9.73 19.20 -23.49
CA TYR A 90 -10.34 18.37 -24.53
C TYR A 90 -11.67 18.95 -25.06
N PRO A 91 -11.75 20.23 -25.48
CA PRO A 91 -13.04 20.83 -25.83
C PRO A 91 -13.60 20.32 -27.18
N ASN A 92 -12.73 19.82 -28.07
CA ASN A 92 -13.08 19.33 -29.42
C ASN A 92 -12.73 17.85 -29.66
N GLN A 93 -12.24 17.14 -28.63
CA GLN A 93 -11.99 15.71 -28.66
C GLN A 93 -12.90 15.05 -27.62
N SER A 94 -13.40 13.84 -27.89
CA SER A 94 -14.11 13.07 -26.87
C SER A 94 -13.20 12.89 -25.66
N SER A 95 -13.58 13.46 -24.51
CA SER A 95 -12.81 13.34 -23.28
C SER A 95 -12.44 11.88 -23.01
N PRO A 96 -11.20 11.58 -22.61
CA PRO A 96 -10.77 10.21 -22.42
C PRO A 96 -11.64 9.50 -21.36
N CYS A 97 -12.27 8.39 -21.77
CA CYS A 97 -13.09 7.59 -20.87
C CYS A 97 -12.18 6.71 -20.00
N LEU A 98 -12.26 6.92 -18.68
CA LEU A 98 -11.54 6.10 -17.69
C LEU A 98 -12.51 5.11 -17.05
N GLU A 99 -12.13 3.83 -17.02
CA GLU A 99 -12.90 2.81 -16.30
C GLU A 99 -12.78 3.05 -14.79
N GLN A 100 -13.89 2.96 -14.05
CA GLN A 100 -13.93 3.04 -12.59
C GLN A 100 -14.15 1.65 -11.98
N PHE A 101 -13.39 1.35 -10.93
CA PHE A 101 -13.50 0.12 -10.14
C PHE A 101 -14.04 0.44 -8.74
N PRO A 102 -14.65 -0.53 -8.03
CA PRO A 102 -15.19 -0.29 -6.68
C PRO A 102 -14.18 0.33 -5.70
N ILE A 103 -12.90 -0.04 -5.76
CA ILE A 103 -11.85 0.52 -4.90
C ILE A 103 -11.44 1.96 -5.29
N THR A 104 -11.74 2.40 -6.51
CA THR A 104 -11.45 3.75 -6.99
C THR A 104 -12.57 4.76 -6.67
N CYS A 105 -13.75 4.28 -6.29
CA CYS A 105 -14.93 5.08 -5.97
C CYS A 105 -14.83 5.71 -4.57
N GLU A 106 -13.89 6.64 -4.40
CA GLU A 106 -13.69 7.39 -3.16
C GLU A 106 -14.18 8.84 -3.29
N THR A 107 -14.62 9.42 -2.18
CA THR A 107 -15.17 10.78 -2.11
C THR A 107 -14.15 11.85 -1.69
N GLY A 108 -12.96 11.46 -1.24
CA GLY A 108 -11.91 12.38 -0.79
C GLY A 108 -10.89 12.75 -1.87
N PRO A 109 -10.02 13.75 -1.61
CA PRO A 109 -8.94 14.13 -2.52
C PRO A 109 -7.99 12.95 -2.80
N GLY A 110 -7.43 12.93 -4.01
CA GLY A 110 -6.65 11.80 -4.53
C GLY A 110 -5.17 11.79 -4.14
N SER A 111 -4.62 12.93 -3.69
CA SER A 111 -3.18 13.09 -3.47
C SER A 111 -2.85 13.48 -2.02
N PRO A 112 -1.96 12.75 -1.32
CA PRO A 112 -1.36 11.46 -1.69
C PRO A 112 -2.33 10.27 -1.49
N SER A 113 -2.05 9.13 -2.16
CA SER A 113 -2.89 7.92 -2.03
C SER A 113 -2.84 7.34 -0.61
N GLY A 114 -4.01 7.23 0.02
CA GLY A 114 -4.16 6.65 1.37
C GLY A 114 -3.83 5.15 1.39
N HIS A 115 -4.32 4.41 0.39
CA HIS A 115 -4.02 2.99 0.24
C HIS A 115 -2.52 2.73 0.14
N ALA A 116 -1.80 3.48 -0.70
CA ALA A 116 -0.36 3.30 -0.89
C ALA A 116 0.43 3.71 0.37
N MET A 117 0.11 4.87 0.95
CA MET A 117 0.82 5.36 2.13
C MET A 117 0.58 4.47 3.35
N GLY A 118 -0.68 4.14 3.65
CA GLY A 118 -1.03 3.28 4.79
C GLY A 118 -0.45 1.86 4.66
N SER A 119 -0.59 1.23 3.50
CA SER A 119 -0.04 -0.11 3.27
C SER A 119 1.49 -0.13 3.38
N SER A 120 2.19 0.83 2.79
CA SER A 120 3.67 0.88 2.85
C SER A 120 4.19 1.05 4.28
N CYS A 121 3.58 1.94 5.06
CA CYS A 121 3.89 2.16 6.48
C CYS A 121 3.78 0.85 7.28
N VAL A 122 2.68 0.13 7.13
CA VAL A 122 2.42 -1.10 7.89
C VAL A 122 3.24 -2.28 7.38
N TRP A 123 3.36 -2.45 6.07
CA TRP A 123 4.13 -3.53 5.46
C TRP A 123 5.61 -3.41 5.80
N TYR A 124 6.15 -2.20 5.90
CA TYR A 124 7.52 -1.99 6.38
C TYR A 124 7.74 -2.60 7.77
N VAL A 125 6.81 -2.38 8.71
CA VAL A 125 6.88 -2.97 10.07
C VAL A 125 6.80 -4.49 10.01
N MET A 126 5.86 -5.04 9.24
CA MET A 126 5.68 -6.48 9.09
C MET A 126 6.90 -7.18 8.49
N VAL A 127 7.41 -6.65 7.37
CA VAL A 127 8.57 -7.21 6.67
C VAL A 127 9.82 -7.13 7.54
N THR A 128 10.07 -6.00 8.19
CA THR A 128 11.22 -5.83 9.08
C THR A 128 11.14 -6.79 10.27
N ALA A 129 9.95 -6.99 10.85
CA ALA A 129 9.74 -7.97 11.90
C ALA A 129 9.99 -9.40 11.41
N ALA A 130 9.42 -9.78 10.26
CA ALA A 130 9.61 -11.11 9.67
C ALA A 130 11.09 -11.41 9.39
N LEU A 131 11.83 -10.46 8.81
CA LEU A 131 13.27 -10.59 8.59
C LEU A 131 14.03 -10.74 9.90
N SER A 132 13.70 -9.95 10.92
CA SER A 132 14.33 -10.06 12.24
C SER A 132 14.09 -11.44 12.89
N TYR A 133 12.91 -12.02 12.71
CA TYR A 133 12.62 -13.37 13.18
C TYR A 133 13.40 -14.45 12.44
N THR A 134 13.49 -14.36 11.10
CA THR A 134 14.23 -15.35 10.31
C THR A 134 15.72 -15.34 10.61
N VAL A 135 16.32 -14.15 10.80
CA VAL A 135 17.73 -14.03 11.23
C VAL A 135 17.95 -14.65 12.61
N ARG A 136 17.14 -14.26 13.61
CA ARG A 136 17.24 -14.83 14.97
C ARG A 136 17.05 -16.35 15.00
N TRP A 137 16.19 -16.87 14.14
CA TRP A 137 15.97 -18.31 14.02
C TRP A 137 17.20 -19.01 13.44
N LYS A 138 17.82 -18.47 12.39
CA LYS A 138 19.07 -18.99 11.81
C LYS A 138 20.21 -19.01 12.84
N ASP A 139 20.37 -17.94 13.62
CA ASP A 139 21.40 -17.85 14.65
C ASP A 139 21.23 -18.93 15.72
N LYS A 140 19.99 -19.12 16.21
CA LYS A 140 19.68 -20.18 17.18
C LYS A 140 19.97 -21.57 16.62
N SER A 141 19.56 -21.83 15.38
CA SER A 141 19.80 -23.12 14.72
C SER A 141 21.30 -23.40 14.55
N ALA A 142 22.10 -22.38 14.20
CA ALA A 142 23.54 -22.49 14.10
C ALA A 142 24.22 -22.78 15.46
N VAL A 143 23.79 -22.10 16.53
CA VAL A 143 24.29 -22.34 17.89
C VAL A 143 23.93 -23.75 18.38
N THR A 144 22.71 -24.21 18.14
CA THR A 144 22.28 -25.57 18.51
C THR A 144 23.07 -26.63 17.74
N LEU A 145 23.29 -26.45 16.43
CA LEU A 145 24.11 -27.36 15.63
C LEU A 145 25.55 -27.44 16.15
N HIS A 146 26.17 -26.29 16.44
CA HIS A 146 27.52 -26.23 16.98
C HIS A 146 27.65 -26.94 18.33
N ARG A 147 26.63 -26.80 19.21
CA ARG A 147 26.62 -27.48 20.51
C ARG A 147 26.49 -29.00 20.38
N HIS A 148 25.70 -29.49 19.42
CA HIS A 148 25.60 -30.93 19.12
C HIS A 148 26.88 -31.52 18.50
N SER A 149 27.57 -30.76 17.64
CA SER A 149 28.85 -31.19 17.06
C SER A 149 29.96 -31.25 18.12
N CYS A 150 30.03 -30.28 19.03
CA CYS A 150 31.05 -30.24 20.08
C CYS A 150 30.77 -31.27 21.20
N GLY A 151 29.50 -31.56 21.49
CA GLY A 151 29.09 -32.55 22.50
C GLY A 151 29.20 -34.02 22.09
N ARG A 152 29.57 -34.31 20.83
CA ARG A 152 29.79 -35.69 20.32
C ARG A 152 31.26 -36.10 20.23
N SER A 153 32.20 -35.24 20.68
CA SER A 153 33.65 -35.50 20.64
C SER A 153 34.24 -35.98 21.98
N ILE A 154 33.44 -36.61 22.84
CA ILE A 154 33.89 -37.30 24.07
C ILE A 154 33.34 -38.72 24.02
#